data_AF-A0A6N6M5P3-F1
#
_entry.id   AF-A0A6N6M5P3-F1
#
_cell.length_a   1.000
_cell.length_b   1.000
_cell.length_c   1.000
_cell.angle_alpha   90.00
_cell.angle_beta   90.00
_cell.angle_gamma   90.00
#
_symmetry.space_group_name_H-M   'P 1'
#
loop_
_entity.id
_entity.type
_entity.pdbx_description
1 polymer ?
#
loop_
_entity_poly.entity_id
_entity_poly.type
_entity_poly.pdbx_seq_one_letter_code
_entity_poly.pdbx_strand_id
1 'polypeptide(L)'
;MEFDLPKNAPSIIKVLGIGGGGSNAVNHMYKQGIEGVDFIICNTDNQALEASPVPHKVQLGASLTEGRGAGSKPEVGKNAAIETIDEVRDELLKNTKMVFITAGMGGGTGTGAAPIIAEACKELGILTVGIVTMPFFFEGRKRRQQAEEGIKAIRDHVDTLLVINNDKLREMYGNLKMGEAFAQADDVLSTAAKGIAEIITRTGHVNVDFEDVRTVMDDSGVAIMGSAFAEGDNRSIKAVEQALASPLLNDNDIKGARYVLLNMEYGSEEHELTMDEISDITDYIQEEAGSTADVIWGYGSNESLAEGLRVTIIATGFKSAPDAGASSLEEKPQRKVHKLEEDVDTRLTDPVSNDQNQKSEPAEPEKKEEENEPYLKNDDSKSDSQNQGTIEFDLENDKSKPREQAMPQDDFEPYLKNDNQPEQRSEQKENHQPETQTSSQQQEISMEEQQARAKERMKRLNDLTGRMRSPQGLSDLENEPAYKRRRIQLNDTPHSSESQVSRYTLGDENESSDDKNGGLNRGNSFLHDNVD
;
A
#
# COMPACT_ATOMS: atom_id res chain seq x y z
N MET A 1 -9.23 49.61 -25.36
CA MET A 1 -9.00 48.30 -26.01
C MET A 1 -8.80 47.32 -24.89
N GLU A 2 -9.89 46.67 -24.49
CA GLU A 2 -9.88 45.57 -23.55
C GLU A 2 -9.25 44.40 -24.32
N PHE A 3 -8.03 44.03 -23.93
CA PHE A 3 -7.29 42.94 -24.56
C PHE A 3 -7.94 41.64 -24.09
N ASP A 4 -8.93 41.16 -24.86
CA ASP A 4 -9.56 39.86 -24.63
C ASP A 4 -8.56 38.78 -25.06
N LEU A 5 -7.59 38.50 -24.18
CA LEU A 5 -6.74 37.32 -24.27
C LEU A 5 -7.68 36.10 -24.34
N PRO A 6 -7.50 35.17 -25.31
CA PRO A 6 -8.35 34.00 -25.37
C PRO A 6 -8.25 33.25 -24.05
N LYS A 7 -9.35 33.24 -23.28
CA LYS A 7 -9.43 32.65 -21.92
C LYS A 7 -9.20 31.14 -21.87
N ASN A 8 -8.97 30.51 -23.02
CA ASN A 8 -8.69 29.08 -23.18
C ASN A 8 -7.36 28.88 -23.90
N ALA A 9 -6.25 29.34 -23.32
CA ALA A 9 -4.96 28.80 -23.75
C ALA A 9 -4.89 27.34 -23.26
N PRO A 10 -4.70 26.34 -24.15
CA PRO A 10 -4.61 24.94 -23.74
C PRO A 10 -3.48 24.79 -22.72
N SER A 11 -3.76 24.07 -21.64
CA SER A 11 -2.76 23.83 -20.60
C SER A 11 -1.58 23.05 -21.17
N ILE A 12 -0.40 23.30 -20.62
CA ILE A 12 0.80 22.51 -20.92
C ILE A 12 0.71 21.08 -20.36
N ILE A 13 -0.23 20.84 -19.44
CA ILE A 13 -0.46 19.57 -18.77
C ILE A 13 -1.81 19.00 -19.22
N LYS A 14 -1.80 17.73 -19.65
CA LYS A 14 -3.03 17.00 -19.99
C LYS A 14 -3.18 15.72 -19.18
N VAL A 15 -4.42 15.36 -18.85
CA VAL A 15 -4.76 14.10 -18.17
C VAL A 15 -5.61 13.25 -19.11
N LEU A 16 -5.10 12.07 -19.46
CA LEU A 16 -5.73 11.12 -20.37
C LEU A 16 -6.30 9.93 -19.57
N GLY A 17 -7.62 9.79 -19.58
CA GLY A 17 -8.33 8.67 -18.96
C GLY A 17 -8.61 7.57 -19.96
N ILE A 18 -7.96 6.40 -19.80
CA ILE A 18 -8.03 5.31 -20.78
C ILE A 18 -8.91 4.16 -20.26
N GLY A 19 -9.92 3.79 -21.05
CA GLY A 19 -10.88 2.75 -20.71
C GLY A 19 -11.83 3.16 -19.57
N GLY A 20 -12.61 2.21 -19.04
CA GLY A 20 -13.65 2.51 -18.04
C GLY A 20 -13.12 3.10 -16.73
N GLY A 21 -12.13 2.44 -16.10
CA GLY A 21 -11.55 2.93 -14.84
C GLY A 21 -10.85 4.28 -14.99
N GLY A 22 -10.05 4.46 -16.05
CA GLY A 22 -9.41 5.74 -16.33
C GLY A 22 -10.41 6.84 -16.66
N SER A 23 -11.46 6.54 -17.42
CA SER A 23 -12.54 7.50 -17.71
C SER A 23 -13.28 7.90 -16.43
N ASN A 24 -13.54 6.97 -15.52
CA ASN A 24 -14.19 7.28 -14.23
C ASN A 24 -13.34 8.19 -13.36
N ALA A 25 -12.05 7.89 -13.24
CA ALA A 25 -11.11 8.73 -12.50
C ALA A 25 -11.02 10.15 -13.10
N VAL A 26 -10.90 10.27 -14.42
CA VAL A 26 -10.89 11.59 -15.08
C VAL A 26 -12.22 12.33 -14.93
N ASN A 27 -13.35 11.63 -15.01
CA ASN A 27 -14.66 12.23 -14.75
C ASN A 27 -14.76 12.76 -13.31
N HIS A 28 -14.17 12.04 -12.36
CA HIS A 28 -14.09 12.45 -10.97
C HIS A 28 -13.21 13.70 -10.82
N MET A 29 -11.99 13.68 -11.37
CA MET A 29 -11.05 14.82 -11.38
C MET A 29 -11.68 16.08 -12.01
N TYR A 30 -12.38 15.92 -13.12
CA TYR A 30 -13.07 17.03 -13.80
C TYR A 30 -14.16 17.66 -12.92
N LYS A 31 -14.91 16.84 -12.17
CA LYS A 31 -15.92 17.34 -11.22
C LYS A 31 -15.31 18.01 -10.00
N GLN A 32 -14.14 17.56 -9.55
CA GLN A 32 -13.39 18.22 -8.47
C GLN A 32 -12.80 19.57 -8.90
N GLY A 33 -12.68 19.82 -10.21
CA GLY A 33 -12.22 21.11 -10.74
C GLY A 33 -10.72 21.35 -10.55
N ILE A 34 -9.88 20.36 -10.87
CA ILE A 34 -8.41 20.55 -10.83
C ILE A 34 -8.02 21.64 -11.84
N GLU A 35 -7.28 22.63 -11.37
CA GLU A 35 -6.87 23.79 -12.16
C GLU A 35 -5.57 23.52 -12.94
N GLY A 36 -5.46 24.14 -14.11
CA GLY A 36 -4.24 24.08 -14.91
C GLY A 36 -4.02 22.73 -15.61
N VAL A 37 -5.04 21.90 -15.77
CA VAL A 37 -4.97 20.65 -16.53
C VAL A 37 -6.12 20.54 -17.52
N ASP A 38 -5.82 20.05 -18.73
CA ASP A 38 -6.85 19.70 -19.71
C ASP A 38 -7.15 18.19 -19.64
N PHE A 39 -8.43 17.84 -19.66
CA PHE A 39 -8.86 16.44 -19.52
C PHE A 39 -9.29 15.86 -20.87
N ILE A 40 -8.83 14.64 -21.14
CA ILE A 40 -9.17 13.85 -22.32
C ILE A 40 -9.57 12.45 -21.86
N ILE A 41 -10.64 11.89 -22.45
CA ILE A 41 -11.02 10.49 -22.22
C ILE A 41 -10.91 9.69 -23.51
N CYS A 42 -10.32 8.49 -23.41
CA CYS A 42 -10.11 7.58 -24.53
C CYS A 42 -10.76 6.24 -24.21
N ASN A 43 -11.81 5.85 -24.94
CA ASN A 43 -12.51 4.60 -24.66
C ASN A 43 -13.04 3.92 -25.93
N THR A 44 -13.12 2.60 -25.90
CA THR A 44 -13.74 1.78 -26.96
C THR A 44 -15.26 1.69 -26.81
N ASP A 45 -15.78 1.99 -25.62
CA ASP A 45 -17.21 1.95 -25.32
C ASP A 45 -17.83 3.34 -25.50
N ASN A 46 -18.71 3.49 -26.50
CA ASN A 46 -19.33 4.77 -26.81
C ASN A 46 -20.34 5.22 -25.74
N GLN A 47 -21.00 4.28 -25.05
CA GLN A 47 -21.94 4.64 -23.98
C GLN A 47 -21.23 5.32 -22.82
N ALA A 48 -20.04 4.83 -22.48
CA ALA A 48 -19.19 5.43 -21.45
C ALA A 48 -18.68 6.82 -21.86
N LEU A 49 -18.36 7.03 -23.15
CA LEU A 49 -17.94 8.33 -23.66
C LEU A 49 -19.08 9.35 -23.61
N GLU A 50 -20.28 8.98 -24.07
CA GLU A 50 -21.44 9.89 -24.08
C GLU A 50 -21.83 10.33 -22.68
N ALA A 51 -21.79 9.42 -21.69
CA ALA A 51 -22.11 9.72 -20.29
C ALA A 51 -21.10 10.63 -19.57
N SER A 52 -19.88 10.76 -20.10
CA SER A 52 -18.83 11.56 -19.45
C SER A 52 -19.08 13.08 -19.58
N PRO A 53 -18.84 13.86 -18.51
CA PRO A 53 -18.90 15.33 -18.53
C PRO A 53 -17.69 16.01 -19.20
N VAL A 54 -16.64 15.25 -19.54
CA VAL A 54 -15.38 15.78 -20.07
C VAL A 54 -15.57 16.27 -21.51
N PRO A 55 -15.07 17.46 -21.89
CA PRO A 55 -15.29 18.01 -23.23
C PRO A 55 -14.54 17.27 -24.33
N HIS A 56 -13.29 16.85 -24.09
CA HIS A 56 -12.46 16.19 -25.09
C HIS A 56 -12.57 14.67 -24.96
N LYS A 57 -13.06 14.03 -26.02
CA LYS A 57 -13.35 12.58 -26.05
C LYS A 57 -12.79 11.97 -27.33
N VAL A 58 -12.13 10.83 -27.21
CA VAL A 58 -11.59 10.05 -28.33
C VAL A 58 -12.17 8.64 -28.26
N GLN A 59 -12.85 8.22 -29.33
CA GLN A 59 -13.38 6.87 -29.44
C GLN A 59 -12.33 5.95 -30.07
N LEU A 60 -11.83 4.99 -29.30
CA LEU A 60 -10.83 4.04 -29.78
C LEU A 60 -11.47 2.92 -30.59
N GLY A 61 -10.90 2.61 -31.76
CA GLY A 61 -11.28 1.45 -32.57
C GLY A 61 -12.74 1.45 -33.00
N ALA A 62 -13.19 2.57 -33.60
CA ALA A 62 -14.56 2.74 -34.08
C ALA A 62 -14.95 1.64 -35.08
N SER A 63 -14.03 1.24 -35.96
CA SER A 63 -14.26 0.18 -36.95
C SER A 63 -14.17 -1.22 -36.33
N LEU A 64 -13.28 -1.43 -35.35
CA LEU A 64 -13.04 -2.73 -34.73
C LEU A 64 -14.12 -3.16 -33.74
N THR A 65 -14.60 -2.23 -32.93
CA THR A 65 -15.50 -2.52 -31.79
C THR A 65 -16.94 -2.09 -32.01
N GLU A 66 -17.20 -1.28 -33.05
CA GLU A 66 -18.49 -0.62 -33.28
C GLU A 66 -18.99 0.15 -32.05
N GLY A 67 -18.08 0.62 -31.18
CA GLY A 67 -18.43 1.33 -29.94
C GLY A 67 -18.95 0.44 -28.80
N ARG A 68 -18.81 -0.89 -28.88
CA ARG A 68 -19.32 -1.84 -27.86
C ARG A 68 -18.29 -2.19 -26.77
N GLY A 69 -17.08 -1.67 -26.86
CA GLY A 69 -16.00 -1.96 -25.92
C GLY A 69 -15.13 -3.18 -26.27
N ALA A 70 -14.01 -3.34 -25.54
CA ALA A 70 -13.01 -4.38 -25.77
C ALA A 70 -13.32 -5.75 -25.13
N GLY A 71 -14.44 -5.90 -24.42
CA GLY A 71 -14.87 -7.19 -23.84
C GLY A 71 -13.86 -7.85 -22.89
N SER A 72 -13.14 -7.06 -22.08
CA SER A 72 -12.06 -7.54 -21.18
C SER A 72 -10.90 -8.28 -21.88
N LYS A 73 -10.67 -7.99 -23.16
CA LYS A 73 -9.54 -8.52 -23.93
C LYS A 73 -8.52 -7.40 -24.21
N PRO A 74 -7.32 -7.45 -23.58
CA PRO A 74 -6.28 -6.45 -23.81
C PRO A 74 -5.90 -6.28 -25.28
N GLU A 75 -5.79 -7.37 -26.04
CA GLU A 75 -5.47 -7.33 -27.48
C GLU A 75 -6.46 -6.50 -28.30
N VAL A 76 -7.74 -6.52 -27.94
CA VAL A 76 -8.75 -5.71 -28.65
C VAL A 76 -8.55 -4.22 -28.31
N GLY A 77 -8.26 -3.90 -27.05
CA GLY A 77 -7.93 -2.54 -26.63
C GLY A 77 -6.67 -2.01 -27.30
N LYS A 78 -5.65 -2.84 -27.43
CA LYS A 78 -4.40 -2.53 -28.13
C LYS A 78 -4.63 -2.21 -29.60
N ASN A 79 -5.30 -3.09 -30.34
CA ASN A 79 -5.59 -2.89 -31.75
C ASN A 79 -6.50 -1.67 -31.99
N ALA A 80 -7.47 -1.44 -31.09
CA ALA A 80 -8.31 -0.25 -31.13
C ALA A 80 -7.52 1.06 -30.93
N ALA A 81 -6.51 1.05 -30.06
CA ALA A 81 -5.62 2.20 -29.89
C ALA A 81 -4.74 2.44 -31.12
N ILE A 82 -4.20 1.38 -31.73
CA ILE A 82 -3.40 1.47 -32.96
C ILE A 82 -4.22 2.07 -34.12
N GLU A 83 -5.49 1.68 -34.26
CA GLU A 83 -6.38 2.22 -35.29
C GLU A 83 -6.57 3.74 -35.18
N THR A 84 -6.68 4.26 -33.96
CA THR A 84 -7.06 5.66 -33.69
C THR A 84 -5.90 6.50 -33.13
N ILE A 85 -4.65 6.01 -33.24
CA ILE A 85 -3.50 6.65 -32.59
C ILE A 85 -3.22 8.05 -33.15
N ASP A 86 -3.48 8.26 -34.44
CA ASP A 86 -3.21 9.54 -35.10
C ASP A 86 -4.12 10.65 -34.57
N GLU A 87 -5.38 10.34 -34.25
CA GLU A 87 -6.30 11.30 -33.60
C GLU A 87 -5.82 11.67 -32.19
N VAL A 88 -5.30 10.69 -31.44
CA VAL A 88 -4.72 10.94 -30.12
C VAL A 88 -3.47 11.83 -30.24
N ARG A 89 -2.60 11.57 -31.22
CA ARG A 89 -1.40 12.39 -31.49
C ARG A 89 -1.77 13.83 -31.83
N ASP A 90 -2.76 14.04 -32.69
CA ASP A 90 -3.23 15.38 -33.08
C ASP A 90 -3.74 16.18 -31.87
N GLU A 91 -4.40 15.52 -30.91
CA GLU A 91 -4.84 16.16 -29.67
C GLU A 91 -3.68 16.48 -28.71
N LEU A 92 -2.66 15.62 -28.67
CA LEU A 92 -1.46 15.79 -27.86
C LEU A 92 -0.55 16.91 -28.40
N LEU A 93 -0.47 17.12 -29.72
CA LEU A 93 0.37 18.16 -30.32
C LEU A 93 -0.09 19.60 -29.99
N LYS A 94 -1.29 19.78 -29.45
CA LYS A 94 -1.85 21.09 -29.07
C LYS A 94 -1.28 21.60 -27.74
N ASN A 95 -0.02 22.05 -27.76
CA ASN A 95 0.68 22.70 -26.64
C ASN A 95 0.96 21.82 -25.41
N THR A 96 1.11 20.50 -25.57
CA THR A 96 1.34 19.59 -24.44
C THR A 96 2.83 19.40 -24.16
N LYS A 97 3.24 19.60 -22.89
CA LYS A 97 4.60 19.31 -22.40
C LYS A 97 4.64 18.12 -21.46
N MET A 98 3.52 17.83 -20.79
CA MET A 98 3.38 16.75 -19.83
C MET A 98 2.01 16.08 -19.94
N VAL A 99 2.00 14.76 -19.83
CA VAL A 99 0.78 13.95 -19.87
C VAL A 99 0.73 13.00 -18.68
N PHE A 100 -0.41 13.01 -17.99
CA PHE A 100 -0.80 11.97 -17.05
C PHE A 100 -1.68 10.94 -17.74
N ILE A 101 -1.22 9.70 -17.82
CA ILE A 101 -2.02 8.58 -18.35
C ILE A 101 -2.62 7.84 -17.17
N THR A 102 -3.94 7.91 -17.02
CA THR A 102 -4.65 7.14 -16.00
C THR A 102 -5.45 5.98 -16.59
N ALA A 103 -5.25 4.80 -16.02
CA ALA A 103 -5.92 3.58 -16.46
C ALA A 103 -6.10 2.59 -15.31
N GLY A 104 -7.27 1.94 -15.27
CA GLY A 104 -7.49 0.76 -14.44
C GLY A 104 -7.00 -0.50 -15.15
N MET A 105 -5.97 -1.14 -14.59
CA MET A 105 -5.35 -2.32 -15.19
C MET A 105 -6.17 -3.58 -14.94
N GLY A 106 -6.06 -4.54 -15.87
CA GLY A 106 -6.82 -5.80 -15.85
C GLY A 106 -8.13 -5.78 -16.64
N GLY A 107 -8.55 -4.62 -17.14
CA GLY A 107 -9.60 -4.52 -18.16
C GLY A 107 -9.12 -4.93 -19.56
N GLY A 108 -9.95 -4.67 -20.57
CA GLY A 108 -9.55 -4.81 -21.98
C GLY A 108 -8.94 -3.52 -22.51
N THR A 109 -9.70 -2.43 -22.46
CA THR A 109 -9.31 -1.14 -23.04
C THR A 109 -8.13 -0.51 -22.33
N GLY A 110 -8.22 -0.29 -21.00
CA GLY A 110 -7.12 0.33 -20.22
C GLY A 110 -5.80 -0.42 -20.37
N THR A 111 -5.81 -1.72 -20.07
CA THR A 111 -4.63 -2.59 -20.14
C THR A 111 -3.96 -2.62 -21.52
N GLY A 112 -4.75 -2.65 -22.60
CA GLY A 112 -4.22 -2.78 -23.96
C GLY A 112 -3.89 -1.45 -24.63
N ALA A 113 -4.69 -0.42 -24.40
CA ALA A 113 -4.54 0.88 -25.06
C ALA A 113 -3.54 1.80 -24.36
N ALA A 114 -3.42 1.73 -23.02
CA ALA A 114 -2.56 2.64 -22.27
C ALA A 114 -1.07 2.53 -22.65
N PRO A 115 -0.47 1.35 -22.86
CA PRO A 115 0.91 1.24 -23.34
C PRO A 115 1.12 1.89 -24.72
N ILE A 116 0.18 1.73 -25.65
CA ILE A 116 0.27 2.28 -27.01
C ILE A 116 0.18 3.80 -27.00
N ILE A 117 -0.71 4.36 -26.18
CA ILE A 117 -0.83 5.81 -26.03
C ILE A 117 0.41 6.38 -25.32
N ALA A 118 0.95 5.68 -24.31
CA ALA A 118 2.19 6.07 -23.65
C ALA A 118 3.38 6.10 -24.62
N GLU A 119 3.49 5.08 -25.47
CA GLU A 119 4.51 5.01 -26.51
C GLU A 119 4.44 6.23 -27.44
N ALA A 120 3.24 6.59 -27.90
CA ALA A 120 3.04 7.77 -28.74
C ALA A 120 3.39 9.08 -28.01
N CYS A 121 3.09 9.22 -26.71
CA CYS A 121 3.50 10.40 -25.93
C CYS A 121 5.03 10.52 -25.85
N LYS A 122 5.73 9.41 -25.59
CA LYS A 122 7.19 9.38 -25.48
C LYS A 122 7.87 9.65 -26.82
N GLU A 123 7.34 9.14 -27.93
CA GLU A 123 7.79 9.47 -29.30
C GLU A 123 7.69 10.96 -29.61
N LEU A 124 6.68 11.65 -29.05
CA LEU A 124 6.48 13.08 -29.20
C LEU A 124 7.37 13.93 -28.27
N GLY A 125 8.16 13.31 -27.39
CA GLY A 125 9.02 14.02 -26.43
C GLY A 125 8.25 14.67 -25.27
N ILE A 126 7.04 14.19 -24.99
CA ILE A 126 6.18 14.67 -23.90
C ILE A 126 6.55 13.91 -22.62
N LEU A 127 6.72 14.62 -21.50
CA LEU A 127 6.96 13.98 -20.20
C LEU A 127 5.73 13.15 -19.81
N THR A 128 5.89 11.83 -19.77
CA THR A 128 4.76 10.89 -19.67
C THR A 128 4.77 10.19 -18.33
N VAL A 129 3.74 10.45 -17.53
CA VAL A 129 3.55 9.84 -16.20
C VAL A 129 2.35 8.91 -16.24
N GLY A 130 2.58 7.62 -16.03
CA GLY A 130 1.51 6.63 -15.90
C GLY A 130 1.02 6.53 -14.46
N ILE A 131 -0.27 6.75 -14.21
CA ILE A 131 -0.93 6.56 -12.91
C ILE A 131 -1.96 5.44 -13.04
N VAL A 132 -1.60 4.24 -12.60
CA VAL A 132 -2.35 3.02 -12.91
C VAL A 132 -2.79 2.29 -11.65
N THR A 133 -3.99 1.72 -11.66
CA THR A 133 -4.50 0.93 -10.53
C THR A 133 -4.43 -0.57 -10.81
N MET A 134 -4.01 -1.33 -9.80
CA MET A 134 -4.18 -2.77 -9.74
C MET A 134 -5.60 -3.12 -9.28
N PRO A 135 -6.25 -4.13 -9.87
CA PRO A 135 -7.60 -4.54 -9.51
C PRO A 135 -7.66 -5.14 -8.10
N PHE A 136 -8.83 -5.13 -7.48
CA PHE A 136 -9.02 -5.80 -6.18
C PHE A 136 -8.92 -7.33 -6.33
N PHE A 137 -8.48 -8.03 -5.27
CA PHE A 137 -8.40 -9.50 -5.25
C PHE A 137 -9.72 -10.19 -5.62
N PHE A 138 -10.87 -9.63 -5.22
CA PHE A 138 -12.18 -10.21 -5.49
C PHE A 138 -12.57 -10.17 -6.98
N GLU A 139 -11.93 -9.31 -7.80
CA GLU A 139 -12.22 -9.24 -9.23
C GLU A 139 -11.70 -10.45 -10.02
N GLY A 140 -10.86 -11.26 -9.36
CA GLY A 140 -10.42 -12.56 -9.84
C GLY A 140 -9.01 -12.56 -10.43
N ARG A 141 -8.38 -13.73 -10.37
CA ARG A 141 -6.96 -13.93 -10.75
C ARG A 141 -6.66 -13.56 -12.20
N LYS A 142 -7.60 -13.82 -13.12
CA LYS A 142 -7.42 -13.50 -14.55
C LYS A 142 -7.22 -12.00 -14.76
N ARG A 143 -8.01 -11.17 -14.09
CA ARG A 143 -7.92 -9.71 -14.19
C ARG A 143 -6.61 -9.19 -13.60
N ARG A 144 -6.18 -9.76 -12.47
CA ARG A 144 -4.88 -9.44 -11.87
C ARG A 144 -3.70 -9.82 -12.78
N GLN A 145 -3.69 -11.00 -13.37
CA GLN A 145 -2.64 -11.40 -14.32
C GLN A 145 -2.58 -10.46 -15.53
N GLN A 146 -3.73 -10.10 -16.10
CA GLN A 146 -3.80 -9.11 -17.18
C GLN A 146 -3.26 -7.74 -16.74
N ALA A 147 -3.49 -7.35 -15.48
CA ALA A 147 -2.98 -6.10 -14.94
C ALA A 147 -1.45 -6.11 -14.82
N GLU A 148 -0.87 -7.21 -14.31
CA GLU A 148 0.58 -7.39 -14.20
C GLU A 148 1.26 -7.32 -15.57
N GLU A 149 0.68 -7.98 -16.58
CA GLU A 149 1.16 -7.91 -17.97
C GLU A 149 1.06 -6.48 -18.55
N GLY A 150 -0.04 -5.77 -18.29
CA GLY A 150 -0.24 -4.39 -18.74
C GLY A 150 0.71 -3.39 -18.07
N ILE A 151 0.96 -3.54 -16.76
CA ILE A 151 1.92 -2.72 -16.01
C ILE A 151 3.33 -2.92 -16.55
N LYS A 152 3.71 -4.17 -16.84
CA LYS A 152 5.00 -4.46 -17.45
C LYS A 152 5.14 -3.80 -18.82
N ALA A 153 4.09 -3.84 -19.64
CA ALA A 153 4.09 -3.23 -20.96
C ALA A 153 4.18 -1.69 -20.91
N ILE A 154 3.39 -1.02 -20.07
CA ILE A 154 3.42 0.46 -20.00
C ILE A 154 4.71 0.99 -19.39
N ARG A 155 5.37 0.23 -18.51
CA ARG A 155 6.60 0.65 -17.81
C ARG A 155 7.71 1.09 -18.76
N ASP A 156 7.87 0.42 -19.89
CA ASP A 156 8.93 0.72 -20.85
C ASP A 156 8.61 1.99 -21.70
N HIS A 157 7.34 2.43 -21.68
CA HIS A 157 6.82 3.51 -22.51
C HIS A 157 6.46 4.79 -21.73
N VAL A 158 6.66 4.80 -20.41
CA VAL A 158 6.50 6.00 -19.57
C VAL A 158 7.85 6.44 -19.00
N ASP A 159 7.93 7.67 -18.53
CA ASP A 159 9.10 8.18 -17.82
C ASP A 159 9.00 7.87 -16.33
N THR A 160 7.77 8.00 -15.79
CA THR A 160 7.42 7.62 -14.43
C THR A 160 6.16 6.77 -14.41
N LEU A 161 6.14 5.73 -13.58
CA LEU A 161 4.98 4.88 -13.33
C LEU A 161 4.62 4.86 -11.84
N LEU A 162 3.46 5.42 -11.50
CA LEU A 162 2.84 5.31 -10.19
C LEU A 162 1.82 4.16 -10.21
N VAL A 163 2.09 3.12 -9.42
CA VAL A 163 1.22 1.93 -9.32
C VAL A 163 0.46 1.96 -8.00
N ILE A 164 -0.86 2.11 -8.08
CA ILE A 164 -1.76 2.14 -6.94
C ILE A 164 -2.37 0.76 -6.76
N ASN A 165 -2.22 0.18 -5.56
CA ASN A 165 -2.81 -1.11 -5.24
C ASN A 165 -4.17 -0.94 -4.55
N ASN A 166 -5.26 -1.28 -5.24
CA ASN A 166 -6.61 -1.18 -4.67
C ASN A 166 -6.82 -2.08 -3.44
N ASP A 167 -6.06 -3.17 -3.29
CA ASP A 167 -6.16 -4.01 -2.10
C ASP A 167 -5.70 -3.27 -0.83
N LYS A 168 -4.75 -2.34 -0.92
CA LYS A 168 -4.33 -1.51 0.22
C LYS A 168 -5.44 -0.58 0.70
N LEU A 169 -6.31 -0.13 -0.20
CA LEU A 169 -7.49 0.66 0.17
C LEU A 169 -8.43 -0.16 1.05
N ARG A 170 -8.58 -1.46 0.75
CA ARG A 170 -9.40 -2.36 1.58
C ARG A 170 -8.80 -2.60 2.96
N GLU A 171 -7.47 -2.71 3.07
CA GLU A 171 -6.81 -2.90 4.36
C GLU A 171 -7.00 -1.70 5.29
N MET A 172 -6.95 -0.49 4.74
CA MET A 172 -7.11 0.73 5.54
C MET A 172 -8.56 1.07 5.89
N TYR A 173 -9.48 1.01 4.92
CA TYR A 173 -10.87 1.42 5.12
C TYR A 173 -11.78 0.27 5.56
N GLY A 174 -11.27 -0.97 5.56
CA GLY A 174 -12.00 -2.16 5.94
C GLY A 174 -13.08 -2.55 4.92
N ASN A 175 -14.26 -2.92 5.42
CA ASN A 175 -15.33 -3.48 4.61
C ASN A 175 -16.24 -2.38 4.03
N LEU A 176 -15.80 -1.73 2.96
CA LEU A 176 -16.58 -0.75 2.20
C LEU A 176 -17.60 -1.43 1.28
N LYS A 177 -18.68 -0.70 0.93
CA LYS A 177 -19.55 -1.13 -0.17
C LYS A 177 -18.81 -0.99 -1.50
N MET A 178 -19.27 -1.73 -2.51
CA MET A 178 -18.58 -1.78 -3.80
C MET A 178 -18.44 -0.42 -4.49
N GLY A 179 -19.51 0.38 -4.52
CA GLY A 179 -19.46 1.72 -5.10
C GLY A 179 -18.54 2.67 -4.32
N GLU A 180 -18.51 2.55 -3.00
CA GLU A 180 -17.64 3.34 -2.11
C GLU A 180 -16.17 2.95 -2.32
N ALA A 181 -15.86 1.65 -2.50
CA ALA A 181 -14.50 1.18 -2.75
C ALA A 181 -13.92 1.68 -4.07
N PHE A 182 -14.70 1.68 -5.16
CA PHE A 182 -14.27 2.24 -6.44
C PHE A 182 -14.18 3.77 -6.41
N ALA A 183 -15.11 4.45 -5.73
CA ALA A 183 -15.00 5.88 -5.51
C ALA A 183 -13.73 6.25 -4.75
N GLN A 184 -13.35 5.46 -3.74
CA GLN A 184 -12.10 5.66 -3.01
C GLN A 184 -10.86 5.46 -3.89
N ALA A 185 -10.90 4.51 -4.84
CA ALA A 185 -9.83 4.35 -5.82
C ALA A 185 -9.75 5.56 -6.77
N ASP A 186 -10.88 6.09 -7.21
CA ASP A 186 -10.96 7.31 -8.02
C ASP A 186 -10.44 8.54 -7.25
N ASP A 187 -10.72 8.66 -5.94
CA ASP A 187 -10.20 9.72 -5.07
C ASP A 187 -8.68 9.65 -4.94
N VAL A 188 -8.13 8.44 -4.82
CA VAL A 188 -6.69 8.19 -4.70
C VAL A 188 -5.97 8.53 -6.02
N LEU A 189 -6.55 8.15 -7.16
CA LEU A 189 -6.09 8.56 -8.48
C LEU A 189 -6.14 10.08 -8.66
N SER A 190 -7.24 10.70 -8.24
CA SER A 190 -7.44 12.16 -8.32
C SER A 190 -6.43 12.90 -7.47
N THR A 191 -6.20 12.44 -6.24
CA THR A 191 -5.18 13.00 -5.34
C THR A 191 -3.80 12.90 -5.95
N ALA A 192 -3.48 11.78 -6.60
CA ALA A 192 -2.18 11.60 -7.24
C ALA A 192 -1.94 12.56 -8.41
N ALA A 193 -2.88 12.62 -9.35
CA ALA A 193 -2.80 13.53 -10.50
C ALA A 193 -2.83 15.01 -10.05
N LYS A 194 -3.70 15.34 -9.09
CA LYS A 194 -3.82 16.68 -8.51
C LYS A 194 -2.53 17.12 -7.83
N GLY A 195 -1.95 16.26 -6.98
CA GLY A 195 -0.72 16.59 -6.25
C GLY A 195 0.44 16.93 -7.18
N ILE A 196 0.66 16.15 -8.25
CA ILE A 196 1.73 16.45 -9.21
C ILE A 196 1.39 17.69 -10.06
N ALA A 197 0.15 17.81 -10.51
CA ALA A 197 -0.26 18.93 -11.35
C ALA A 197 -0.18 20.27 -10.61
N GLU A 198 -0.69 20.34 -9.38
CA GLU A 198 -0.73 21.57 -8.58
C GLU A 198 0.66 22.07 -8.19
N ILE A 199 1.65 21.17 -8.01
CA ILE A 199 3.06 21.55 -7.79
C ILE A 199 3.60 22.44 -8.92
N ILE A 200 3.15 22.18 -10.16
CA ILE A 200 3.63 22.88 -11.36
C ILE A 200 2.73 24.08 -11.68
N THR A 201 1.41 23.93 -11.53
CA THR A 201 0.43 24.91 -12.03
C THR A 201 0.12 26.01 -11.03
N ARG A 202 0.18 25.72 -9.72
CA ARG A 202 -0.09 26.73 -8.69
C ARG A 202 1.15 27.53 -8.36
N THR A 203 0.96 28.82 -8.19
CA THR A 203 1.99 29.73 -7.68
C THR A 203 2.00 29.66 -6.15
N GLY A 204 2.98 28.97 -5.60
CA GLY A 204 3.41 29.09 -4.22
C GLY A 204 4.41 30.23 -3.98
N HIS A 205 4.93 30.29 -2.76
CA HIS A 205 5.98 31.24 -2.35
C HIS A 205 7.35 30.80 -2.87
N VAL A 206 7.60 29.49 -2.86
CA VAL A 206 8.70 28.85 -3.57
C VAL A 206 8.09 27.86 -4.54
N ASN A 207 8.13 28.23 -5.82
CA ASN A 207 7.64 27.37 -6.90
C ASN A 207 8.71 26.38 -7.30
N VAL A 208 8.29 25.14 -7.50
CA VAL A 208 9.08 24.17 -8.25
C VAL A 208 8.81 24.44 -9.74
N ASP A 209 9.87 24.62 -10.52
CA ASP A 209 9.67 24.84 -11.95
C ASP A 209 9.46 23.52 -12.71
N PHE A 210 9.06 23.63 -13.98
CA PHE A 210 8.80 22.43 -14.79
C PHE A 210 10.07 21.61 -15.09
N GLU A 211 11.23 22.26 -15.16
CA GLU A 211 12.50 21.58 -15.44
C GLU A 211 13.01 20.82 -14.20
N ASP A 212 12.73 21.31 -12.99
CA ASP A 212 12.94 20.60 -11.73
C ASP A 212 12.08 19.33 -11.68
N VAL A 213 10.78 19.44 -11.98
CA VAL A 213 9.89 18.26 -12.05
C VAL A 213 10.33 17.29 -13.14
N ARG A 214 10.71 17.80 -14.32
CA ARG A 214 11.27 16.98 -15.39
C ARG A 214 12.53 16.25 -14.92
N THR A 215 13.44 16.91 -14.21
CA THR A 215 14.68 16.29 -13.70
C THR A 215 14.41 15.13 -12.74
N VAL A 216 13.35 15.23 -11.94
CA VAL A 216 12.95 14.20 -10.98
C VAL A 216 12.19 13.04 -11.64
N MET A 217 11.37 13.34 -12.64
CA MET A 217 10.44 12.36 -13.22
C MET A 217 10.96 11.71 -14.52
N ASP A 218 11.83 12.38 -15.27
CA ASP A 218 12.39 11.88 -16.53
C ASP A 218 13.17 10.57 -16.31
N ASP A 219 12.75 9.52 -17.02
CA ASP A 219 13.28 8.15 -16.97
C ASP A 219 13.51 7.61 -15.54
N SER A 220 12.64 7.97 -14.60
CA SER A 220 12.76 7.64 -13.18
C SER A 220 12.19 6.27 -12.81
N GLY A 221 11.43 5.65 -13.72
CA GLY A 221 10.87 4.32 -13.54
C GLY A 221 9.67 4.32 -12.58
N VAL A 222 9.69 3.46 -11.56
CA VAL A 222 8.57 3.38 -10.61
C VAL A 222 8.68 4.55 -9.62
N ALA A 223 7.58 5.26 -9.43
CA ALA A 223 7.45 6.27 -8.39
C ALA A 223 6.47 5.84 -7.32
N ILE A 224 6.67 6.44 -6.16
CA ILE A 224 5.80 6.26 -5.01
C ILE A 224 5.39 7.63 -4.49
N MET A 225 4.13 7.77 -4.09
CA MET A 225 3.56 9.03 -3.64
C MET A 225 2.97 8.88 -2.25
N GLY A 226 3.05 9.92 -1.44
CA GLY A 226 2.38 10.02 -0.15
C GLY A 226 1.72 11.38 -0.04
N SER A 227 0.51 11.45 0.50
CA SER A 227 -0.12 12.73 0.81
C SER A 227 -0.94 12.62 2.08
N ALA A 228 -0.81 13.61 2.95
CA ALA A 228 -1.61 13.70 4.17
C ALA A 228 -1.85 15.14 4.60
N PHE A 229 -2.77 15.28 5.54
CA PHE A 229 -3.22 16.54 6.10
C PHE A 229 -3.18 16.45 7.62
N ALA A 230 -2.58 17.45 8.27
CA ALA A 230 -2.54 17.54 9.72
C ALA A 230 -2.79 18.96 10.22
N GLU A 231 -3.35 19.07 11.41
CA GLU A 231 -3.68 20.32 12.10
C GLU A 231 -3.15 20.29 13.55
N GLY A 232 -3.06 21.47 14.16
CA GLY A 232 -2.68 21.67 15.57
C GLY A 232 -1.18 21.54 15.84
N ASP A 233 -0.84 21.26 17.10
CA ASP A 233 0.55 21.17 17.54
C ASP A 233 1.30 20.04 16.82
N ASN A 234 2.56 20.28 16.45
CA ASN A 234 3.40 19.36 15.67
C ASN A 234 2.74 18.88 14.36
N ARG A 235 1.95 19.73 13.69
CA ARG A 235 1.34 19.40 12.40
C ARG A 235 2.36 19.03 11.32
N SER A 236 3.58 19.60 11.34
CA SER A 236 4.68 19.28 10.43
C SER A 236 5.03 17.78 10.43
N ILE A 237 5.47 17.27 11.58
CA ILE A 237 5.84 15.86 11.77
C ILE A 237 4.63 14.95 11.54
N LYS A 238 3.46 15.29 12.09
CA LYS A 238 2.23 14.49 11.90
C LYS A 238 1.85 14.36 10.43
N ALA A 239 1.97 15.43 9.64
CA ALA A 239 1.66 15.41 8.22
C ALA A 239 2.64 14.51 7.46
N VAL A 240 3.93 14.55 7.78
CA VAL A 240 4.95 13.70 7.13
C VAL A 240 4.77 12.23 7.49
N GLU A 241 4.59 11.91 8.77
CA GLU A 241 4.36 10.54 9.24
C GLU A 241 3.12 9.93 8.55
N GLN A 242 2.04 10.69 8.45
CA GLN A 242 0.82 10.25 7.77
C GLN A 242 1.00 10.17 6.25
N ALA A 243 1.78 11.07 5.65
CA ALA A 243 2.07 11.02 4.21
C ALA A 243 2.87 9.77 3.86
N LEU A 244 3.83 9.38 4.71
CA LEU A 244 4.61 8.15 4.54
C LEU A 244 3.79 6.88 4.84
N ALA A 245 2.79 6.97 5.71
CA ALA A 245 1.83 5.90 5.96
C ALA A 245 0.64 5.87 4.97
N SER A 246 0.65 6.74 3.95
CA SER A 246 -0.44 6.88 2.98
C SER A 246 -0.58 5.62 2.12
N PRO A 247 -1.80 5.22 1.70
CA PRO A 247 -2.02 4.07 0.81
C PRO A 247 -1.39 4.22 -0.57
N LEU A 248 -1.09 5.47 -0.95
CA LEU A 248 -0.36 5.80 -2.17
C LEU A 248 1.11 5.34 -2.09
N LEU A 249 1.60 5.08 -0.87
CA LEU A 249 2.97 4.69 -0.58
C LEU A 249 3.06 3.18 -0.45
N ASN A 250 3.71 2.54 -1.43
CA ASN A 250 3.84 1.09 -1.40
C ASN A 250 4.87 0.67 -0.33
N ASP A 251 4.39 0.06 0.74
CA ASP A 251 5.17 -0.62 1.80
C ASP A 251 5.89 0.35 2.74
N ASN A 252 5.41 1.60 2.81
CA ASN A 252 5.91 2.67 3.69
C ASN A 252 7.43 2.94 3.57
N ASP A 253 8.07 2.49 2.48
CA ASP A 253 9.52 2.59 2.33
C ASP A 253 9.89 3.51 1.16
N ILE A 254 10.56 4.61 1.49
CA ILE A 254 11.16 5.54 0.52
C ILE A 254 12.69 5.38 0.43
N LYS A 255 13.28 4.38 1.11
CA LYS A 255 14.72 4.17 1.12
C LYS A 255 15.24 3.86 -0.27
N GLY A 256 16.34 4.55 -0.61
CA GLY A 256 17.01 4.34 -1.88
C GLY A 256 16.36 5.07 -3.05
N ALA A 257 15.36 5.92 -2.80
CA ALA A 257 14.95 6.96 -3.73
C ALA A 257 16.14 7.87 -4.05
N ARG A 258 16.32 8.21 -5.33
CA ARG A 258 17.35 9.15 -5.77
C ARG A 258 16.86 10.58 -5.64
N TYR A 259 15.58 10.80 -5.89
CA TYR A 259 14.95 12.10 -5.86
C TYR A 259 13.70 12.05 -5.02
N VAL A 260 13.44 13.13 -4.29
CA VAL A 260 12.17 13.34 -3.58
C VAL A 260 11.66 14.72 -3.93
N LEU A 261 10.44 14.78 -4.47
CA LEU A 261 9.70 16.00 -4.65
C LEU A 261 8.74 16.18 -3.47
N LEU A 262 8.89 17.28 -2.76
CA LEU A 262 8.13 17.65 -1.58
C LEU A 262 7.28 18.88 -1.88
N ASN A 263 5.99 18.82 -1.60
CA ASN A 263 5.10 19.96 -1.66
C ASN A 263 4.42 20.17 -0.32
N MET A 264 4.45 21.42 0.15
CA MET A 264 3.88 21.81 1.43
C MET A 264 2.85 22.92 1.21
N GLU A 265 1.59 22.64 1.51
CA GLU A 265 0.52 23.63 1.40
C GLU A 265 -0.03 23.97 2.79
N TYR A 266 -0.13 25.25 3.10
CA TYR A 266 -0.74 25.74 4.34
C TYR A 266 -1.98 26.57 4.04
N GLY A 267 -2.89 26.68 4.99
CA GLY A 267 -4.19 27.34 4.75
C GLY A 267 -4.14 28.87 4.68
N SER A 268 -4.09 29.54 5.83
CA SER A 268 -4.08 31.01 5.93
C SER A 268 -2.66 31.55 6.17
N GLU A 269 -2.43 32.83 5.82
CA GLU A 269 -1.17 33.52 6.13
C GLU A 269 -0.81 33.50 7.62
N GLU A 270 -1.81 33.49 8.51
CA GLU A 270 -1.60 33.37 9.97
C GLU A 270 -0.98 32.02 10.37
N HIS A 271 -1.13 31.02 9.51
CA HIS A 271 -0.66 29.65 9.70
C HIS A 271 0.40 29.26 8.66
N GLU A 272 1.16 30.25 8.15
CA GLU A 272 2.31 30.03 7.29
C GLU A 272 3.33 29.06 7.94
N LEU A 273 3.98 28.25 7.10
CA LEU A 273 5.03 27.34 7.52
C LEU A 273 6.20 28.11 8.13
N THR A 274 6.57 27.72 9.34
CA THR A 274 7.78 28.23 9.98
C THR A 274 9.03 27.53 9.45
N MET A 275 10.19 28.17 9.59
CA MET A 275 11.48 27.55 9.21
C MET A 275 11.74 26.26 9.97
N ASP A 276 11.37 26.20 11.25
CA ASP A 276 11.51 25.00 12.07
C ASP A 276 10.63 23.86 11.56
N GLU A 277 9.38 24.14 11.18
CA GLU A 277 8.48 23.14 10.58
C GLU A 277 9.03 22.60 9.24
N ILE A 278 9.60 23.47 8.40
CA ILE A 278 10.21 23.04 7.13
C ILE A 278 11.42 22.15 7.41
N SER A 279 12.30 22.56 8.33
CA SER A 279 13.48 21.76 8.72
C SER A 279 13.08 20.40 9.28
N ASP A 280 12.09 20.35 10.17
CA ASP A 280 11.55 19.10 10.72
C ASP A 280 11.06 18.16 9.61
N ILE A 281 10.34 18.69 8.62
CA ILE A 281 9.83 17.90 7.48
C ILE A 281 10.98 17.39 6.61
N THR A 282 11.91 18.27 6.23
CA THR A 282 13.01 17.90 5.33
C THR A 282 13.96 16.92 6.00
N ASP A 283 14.28 17.10 7.28
CA ASP A 283 15.19 16.22 8.01
C ASP A 283 14.58 14.81 8.17
N TYR A 284 13.29 14.74 8.49
CA TYR A 284 12.57 13.46 8.58
C TYR A 284 12.58 12.72 7.25
N ILE A 285 12.28 13.41 6.14
CA ILE A 285 12.28 12.81 4.80
C ILE A 285 13.69 12.38 4.39
N GLN A 286 14.70 13.19 4.69
CA GLN A 286 16.10 12.89 4.39
C GLN A 286 16.58 11.65 5.17
N GLU A 287 16.17 11.48 6.42
CA GLU A 287 16.47 10.29 7.23
C GLU A 287 15.80 9.04 6.65
N GLU A 288 14.49 9.11 6.36
CA GLU A 288 13.75 7.98 5.80
C GLU A 288 14.21 7.59 4.39
N ALA A 289 14.63 8.55 3.55
CA ALA A 289 15.18 8.25 2.22
C ALA A 289 16.60 7.66 2.24
N GLY A 290 17.29 7.68 3.39
CA GLY A 290 18.66 7.19 3.55
C GLY A 290 19.74 8.24 3.23
N SER A 291 19.42 9.52 3.42
CA SER A 291 20.28 10.72 3.36
C SER A 291 21.06 10.96 2.06
N THR A 292 20.75 10.20 1.01
CA THR A 292 21.40 10.29 -0.31
C THR A 292 20.46 10.80 -1.40
N ALA A 293 19.18 11.01 -1.06
CA ALA A 293 18.20 11.56 -1.97
C ALA A 293 18.39 13.06 -2.13
N ASP A 294 18.20 13.54 -3.36
CA ASP A 294 18.12 14.96 -3.67
C ASP A 294 16.67 15.43 -3.49
N VAL A 295 16.45 16.36 -2.57
CA VAL A 295 15.11 16.80 -2.17
C VAL A 295 14.80 18.14 -2.81
N ILE A 296 13.87 18.13 -3.75
CA ILE A 296 13.30 19.33 -4.34
C ILE A 296 12.02 19.63 -3.57
N TRP A 297 11.88 20.85 -3.06
CA TRP A 297 10.72 21.24 -2.28
C TRP A 297 10.11 22.54 -2.76
N GLY A 298 8.78 22.59 -2.71
CA GLY A 298 7.97 23.79 -2.91
C GLY A 298 7.02 23.99 -1.75
N TYR A 299 6.61 25.23 -1.54
CA TYR A 299 5.53 25.53 -0.60
C TYR A 299 4.66 26.69 -1.04
N GLY A 300 3.40 26.63 -0.66
CA GLY A 300 2.39 27.61 -1.06
C GLY A 300 1.20 27.67 -0.13
N SER A 301 0.39 28.71 -0.32
CA SER A 301 -0.88 28.88 0.39
C SER A 301 -2.03 28.22 -0.37
N ASN A 302 -2.92 27.55 0.35
CA ASN A 302 -4.15 26.99 -0.17
C ASN A 302 -5.29 27.29 0.81
N GLU A 303 -6.08 28.32 0.54
CA GLU A 303 -7.16 28.81 1.40
C GLU A 303 -8.17 27.71 1.82
N SER A 304 -8.27 26.62 1.04
CA SER A 304 -9.16 25.49 1.37
C SER A 304 -8.71 24.71 2.62
N LEU A 305 -7.47 24.88 3.08
CA LEU A 305 -6.88 24.14 4.20
C LEU A 305 -7.06 24.81 5.57
N ALA A 306 -7.58 26.05 5.63
CA ALA A 306 -7.80 26.82 6.87
C ALA A 306 -6.56 26.90 7.80
N GLU A 307 -6.50 26.09 8.87
CA GLU A 307 -5.36 26.07 9.82
C GLU A 307 -4.37 24.92 9.56
N GLY A 308 -4.72 24.02 8.63
CA GLY A 308 -3.99 22.79 8.40
C GLY A 308 -2.81 22.92 7.44
N LEU A 309 -1.96 21.91 7.53
CA LEU A 309 -0.81 21.69 6.67
C LEU A 309 -1.02 20.40 5.88
N ARG A 310 -0.93 20.50 4.56
CA ARG A 310 -0.88 19.35 3.66
C ARG A 310 0.54 19.15 3.20
N VAL A 311 1.03 17.93 3.35
CA VAL A 311 2.34 17.51 2.84
C VAL A 311 2.12 16.43 1.78
N THR A 312 2.71 16.63 0.61
CA THR A 312 2.72 15.68 -0.49
C THR A 312 4.17 15.34 -0.83
N ILE A 313 4.50 14.04 -0.84
CA ILE A 313 5.83 13.49 -1.05
C ILE A 313 5.78 12.62 -2.29
N ILE A 314 6.72 12.78 -3.21
CA ILE A 314 6.85 11.95 -4.40
C ILE A 314 8.29 11.49 -4.49
N ALA A 315 8.52 10.21 -4.28
CA ALA A 315 9.84 9.60 -4.34
C ALA A 315 10.02 8.87 -5.68
N THR A 316 11.16 9.11 -6.34
CA THR A 316 11.47 8.54 -7.66
C THR A 316 12.92 8.06 -7.74
N GLY A 317 13.23 7.31 -8.80
CA GLY A 317 14.60 6.88 -9.08
C GLY A 317 15.12 5.87 -8.06
N PHE A 318 14.24 5.00 -7.56
CA PHE A 318 14.64 3.88 -6.70
C PHE A 318 15.70 3.05 -7.41
N LYS A 319 16.86 2.86 -6.76
CA LYS A 319 17.87 1.90 -7.25
C LYS A 319 17.16 0.57 -7.45
N SER A 320 17.28 -0.02 -8.64
CA SER A 320 16.70 -1.31 -9.01
C SER A 320 17.14 -2.43 -8.07
N ALA A 321 16.58 -2.49 -6.88
CA ALA A 321 16.19 -3.73 -6.26
C ALA A 321 14.91 -4.17 -7.01
N PRO A 322 14.83 -5.41 -7.52
CA PRO A 322 13.69 -5.86 -8.33
C PRO A 322 12.32 -5.92 -7.63
N ASP A 323 12.12 -5.27 -6.47
CA ASP A 323 11.06 -5.65 -5.53
C ASP A 323 10.22 -4.51 -4.92
N ALA A 324 10.34 -3.25 -5.34
CA ALA A 324 9.48 -2.17 -4.84
C ALA A 324 8.12 -2.09 -5.58
N GLY A 325 7.35 -3.19 -5.57
CA GLY A 325 5.98 -3.24 -6.13
C GLY A 325 5.52 -4.58 -6.70
N ALA A 326 6.36 -5.63 -6.65
CA ALA A 326 6.07 -6.95 -7.21
C ALA A 326 6.44 -8.11 -6.28
N SER A 327 6.24 -7.94 -4.96
CA SER A 327 6.49 -8.97 -3.95
C SER A 327 5.49 -10.15 -4.04
N SER A 328 5.64 -10.96 -5.08
CA SER A 328 5.17 -12.35 -5.19
C SER A 328 5.87 -13.15 -6.31
N LEU A 329 6.93 -12.61 -6.95
CA LEU A 329 7.68 -13.31 -7.99
C LEU A 329 9.02 -13.83 -7.46
N GLU A 330 8.99 -14.74 -6.48
CA GLU A 330 10.04 -15.75 -6.41
C GLU A 330 9.82 -16.73 -7.57
N GLU A 331 10.52 -16.54 -8.68
CA GLU A 331 10.75 -17.63 -9.64
C GLU A 331 11.43 -18.76 -8.87
N LYS A 332 10.66 -19.79 -8.50
CA LYS A 332 11.21 -21.03 -7.97
C LYS A 332 12.31 -21.50 -8.94
N PRO A 333 13.54 -21.77 -8.48
CA PRO A 333 14.61 -22.20 -9.36
C PRO A 333 14.15 -23.44 -10.13
N GLN A 334 14.08 -23.33 -11.45
CA GLN A 334 13.69 -24.45 -12.29
C GLN A 334 14.69 -25.58 -12.10
N ARG A 335 14.22 -26.72 -11.55
CA ARG A 335 15.01 -27.95 -11.50
C ARG A 335 15.32 -28.40 -12.92
N LYS A 336 16.56 -28.18 -13.38
CA LYS A 336 17.10 -28.86 -14.56
C LYS A 336 17.24 -30.35 -14.23
N VAL A 337 16.32 -31.16 -14.75
CA VAL A 337 16.42 -32.63 -14.70
C VAL A 337 17.34 -33.06 -15.84
N HIS A 338 18.57 -33.44 -15.53
CA HIS A 338 19.41 -34.18 -16.46
C HIS A 338 18.90 -35.63 -16.52
N LYS A 339 18.51 -36.10 -17.71
CA LYS A 339 18.24 -37.52 -17.93
C LYS A 339 19.59 -38.22 -18.12
N LEU A 340 19.87 -39.24 -17.31
CA LEU A 340 21.13 -39.99 -17.27
C LEU A 340 21.31 -41.00 -18.43
N GLU A 341 20.52 -40.89 -19.51
CA GLU A 341 20.51 -41.86 -20.62
C GLU A 341 20.73 -41.16 -21.98
N GLU A 342 21.70 -40.24 -22.04
CA GLU A 342 22.27 -39.87 -23.34
C GLU A 342 23.51 -40.73 -23.58
N ASP A 343 23.40 -41.63 -24.55
CA ASP A 343 24.51 -42.42 -25.10
C ASP A 343 25.62 -41.49 -25.60
N VAL A 344 26.68 -41.37 -24.80
CA VAL A 344 27.90 -40.70 -25.24
C VAL A 344 28.71 -41.68 -26.09
N ASP A 345 28.75 -41.44 -27.40
CA ASP A 345 29.51 -42.23 -28.39
C ASP A 345 31.02 -42.11 -28.08
N THR A 346 31.56 -43.07 -27.33
CA THR A 346 32.99 -43.15 -26.99
C THR A 346 33.75 -43.86 -28.10
N ARG A 347 34.12 -43.10 -29.14
CA ARG A 347 35.10 -43.55 -30.13
C ARG A 347 36.27 -42.59 -30.13
N LEU A 348 37.41 -43.06 -29.58
CA LEU A 348 38.77 -42.79 -30.05
C LEU A 348 39.75 -43.57 -29.16
N THR A 349 39.91 -44.85 -29.49
CA THR A 349 41.17 -45.56 -29.28
C THR A 349 42.08 -45.21 -30.46
N ASP A 350 43.15 -44.46 -30.24
CA ASP A 350 44.32 -44.50 -31.12
C ASP A 350 45.60 -44.38 -30.27
N PRO A 351 46.63 -45.22 -30.53
CA PRO A 351 47.80 -45.34 -29.66
C PRO A 351 48.82 -44.22 -29.87
N VAL A 352 49.35 -43.72 -28.76
CA VAL A 352 50.45 -42.75 -28.71
C VAL A 352 51.72 -43.37 -29.28
N SER A 353 52.27 -42.77 -30.34
CA SER A 353 53.62 -43.05 -30.84
C SER A 353 54.57 -41.92 -30.41
N ASN A 354 55.69 -42.32 -29.82
CA ASN A 354 56.84 -41.48 -29.49
C ASN A 354 57.43 -40.80 -30.72
N ASP A 355 57.76 -39.51 -30.61
CA ASP A 355 58.98 -39.01 -31.22
C ASP A 355 59.57 -37.80 -30.49
N GLN A 356 60.91 -37.73 -30.51
CA GLN A 356 61.75 -36.85 -29.71
C GLN A 356 61.98 -35.47 -30.35
N ASN A 357 62.32 -34.51 -29.48
CA ASN A 357 63.36 -33.50 -29.64
C ASN A 357 63.02 -32.15 -30.31
N GLN A 358 63.21 -31.07 -29.53
CA GLN A 358 63.67 -29.70 -29.82
C GLN A 358 62.82 -28.69 -29.03
N LYS A 359 63.26 -27.54 -28.51
CA LYS A 359 64.54 -26.92 -28.11
C LYS A 359 64.10 -25.61 -27.41
N SER A 360 64.85 -25.14 -26.42
CA SER A 360 64.70 -23.90 -25.62
C SER A 360 64.42 -22.63 -26.46
N GLU A 361 63.75 -21.57 -25.98
CA GLU A 361 64.13 -20.59 -24.93
C GLU A 361 63.00 -19.51 -24.73
N PRO A 362 63.11 -18.45 -23.89
CA PRO A 362 62.31 -18.25 -22.66
C PRO A 362 61.40 -16.99 -22.63
N ALA A 363 60.46 -16.93 -21.68
CA ALA A 363 59.75 -15.69 -21.30
C ALA A 363 59.73 -15.51 -19.77
N GLU A 364 60.02 -14.28 -19.35
CA GLU A 364 60.13 -13.80 -17.96
C GLU A 364 58.80 -13.75 -17.19
N PRO A 365 58.85 -13.67 -15.84
CA PRO A 365 57.71 -13.94 -14.95
C PRO A 365 57.09 -12.68 -14.33
N GLU A 366 55.77 -12.66 -14.10
CA GLU A 366 55.18 -11.85 -13.03
C GLU A 366 54.05 -12.58 -12.27
N LYS A 367 54.40 -12.87 -11.01
CA LYS A 367 53.67 -13.05 -9.75
C LYS A 367 52.12 -13.04 -9.75
N LYS A 368 51.54 -14.10 -9.16
CA LYS A 368 50.35 -14.02 -8.29
C LYS A 368 50.60 -14.77 -6.99
N GLU A 369 50.22 -14.13 -5.91
CA GLU A 369 50.39 -14.55 -4.52
C GLU A 369 49.37 -15.64 -4.12
N GLU A 370 49.90 -16.63 -3.41
CA GLU A 370 49.30 -17.53 -2.41
C GLU A 370 48.59 -16.72 -1.29
N GLU A 371 47.70 -17.19 -0.41
CA GLU A 371 47.16 -18.48 0.00
C GLU A 371 46.09 -18.15 1.07
N ASN A 372 45.13 -19.05 1.32
CA ASN A 372 44.90 -19.71 2.62
C ASN A 372 43.42 -20.06 2.86
N GLU A 373 43.11 -21.37 2.85
CA GLU A 373 42.10 -21.95 3.74
C GLU A 373 42.78 -23.05 4.58
N PRO A 374 42.54 -23.10 5.91
CA PRO A 374 43.20 -24.08 6.77
C PRO A 374 42.39 -25.37 6.89
N TYR A 375 43.11 -26.49 6.77
CA TYR A 375 42.69 -27.82 7.22
C TYR A 375 42.90 -27.97 8.74
N LEU A 376 42.06 -28.79 9.39
CA LEU A 376 42.42 -29.49 10.65
C LEU A 376 41.99 -30.96 10.60
N LYS A 377 42.85 -31.86 11.07
CA LYS A 377 42.67 -33.32 11.09
C LYS A 377 42.93 -33.87 12.52
N ASN A 378 41.98 -34.68 13.01
CA ASN A 378 41.99 -35.84 13.93
C ASN A 378 42.57 -35.80 15.36
N ASP A 379 41.83 -36.34 16.35
CA ASP A 379 42.06 -37.71 16.89
C ASP A 379 40.98 -38.25 17.87
N ASP A 380 41.02 -39.57 18.08
CA ASP A 380 40.00 -40.58 18.49
C ASP A 380 39.46 -40.63 19.96
N SER A 381 38.28 -41.29 20.15
CA SER A 381 38.13 -42.51 21.02
C SER A 381 36.71 -43.14 21.14
N LYS A 382 36.61 -44.41 20.67
CA LYS A 382 35.95 -45.66 21.17
C LYS A 382 34.43 -45.85 21.45
N SER A 383 33.95 -47.03 20.97
CA SER A 383 32.89 -47.99 21.45
C SER A 383 31.43 -47.51 21.46
N ASP A 384 30.36 -48.26 21.12
CA ASP A 384 30.12 -49.70 20.92
C ASP A 384 28.94 -49.92 19.96
N SER A 385 28.90 -51.10 19.35
CA SER A 385 27.88 -51.67 18.48
C SER A 385 26.63 -52.20 19.21
N GLN A 386 25.41 -52.00 18.68
CA GLN A 386 24.33 -53.01 18.51
C GLN A 386 23.00 -52.45 17.95
N ASN A 387 22.43 -53.17 16.95
CA ASN A 387 21.00 -53.43 16.59
C ASN A 387 19.99 -52.25 16.48
N GLN A 388 18.97 -52.20 15.61
CA GLN A 388 18.28 -53.12 14.69
C GLN A 388 17.39 -52.22 13.80
N GLY A 389 17.25 -52.46 12.49
CA GLY A 389 16.03 -53.08 11.96
C GLY A 389 15.21 -52.13 11.08
N THR A 390 15.46 -52.18 9.78
CA THR A 390 14.65 -51.56 8.71
C THR A 390 13.32 -52.30 8.57
N ILE A 391 12.21 -51.57 8.47
CA ILE A 391 10.89 -52.15 8.17
C ILE A 391 10.40 -51.54 6.86
N GLU A 392 10.29 -52.41 5.86
CA GLU A 392 9.66 -52.22 4.55
C GLU A 392 8.18 -52.61 4.68
N PHE A 393 7.26 -51.81 4.11
CA PHE A 393 5.84 -52.17 4.08
C PHE A 393 5.29 -52.14 2.66
N ASP A 394 4.84 -53.33 2.28
CA ASP A 394 4.28 -53.76 1.01
C ASP A 394 2.78 -53.40 0.93
N LEU A 395 2.32 -53.03 -0.26
CA LEU A 395 0.95 -52.67 -0.58
C LEU A 395 0.27 -53.89 -1.23
N GLU A 396 -0.79 -54.44 -0.61
CA GLU A 396 -2.11 -54.70 -1.23
C GLU A 396 -3.04 -55.61 -0.41
N ASN A 397 -4.33 -55.22 -0.40
CA ASN A 397 -5.56 -55.95 -0.09
C ASN A 397 -5.90 -56.40 1.35
N ASP A 398 -6.93 -55.78 1.94
CA ASP A 398 -8.22 -56.47 2.13
C ASP A 398 -9.42 -55.50 2.26
N LYS A 399 -10.58 -55.97 1.77
CA LYS A 399 -11.87 -55.29 1.62
C LYS A 399 -12.62 -55.17 2.95
N SER A 400 -13.42 -54.10 3.13
CA SER A 400 -14.90 -54.19 3.26
C SER A 400 -15.60 -52.96 3.89
N LYS A 401 -16.66 -52.52 3.18
CA LYS A 401 -17.89 -51.77 3.58
C LYS A 401 -17.84 -50.25 3.92
N PRO A 402 -18.54 -49.40 3.14
CA PRO A 402 -18.91 -48.04 3.54
C PRO A 402 -20.26 -48.01 4.29
N ARG A 403 -20.36 -47.14 5.30
CA ARG A 403 -21.60 -46.86 6.06
C ARG A 403 -22.10 -45.47 5.68
N GLU A 404 -23.27 -45.40 5.05
CA GLU A 404 -24.06 -44.20 4.83
C GLU A 404 -24.63 -43.66 6.14
N GLN A 405 -24.54 -42.34 6.36
CA GLN A 405 -25.51 -41.58 7.15
C GLN A 405 -25.78 -40.24 6.47
N ALA A 406 -27.05 -40.02 6.17
CA ALA A 406 -27.62 -38.85 5.50
C ALA A 406 -27.79 -37.66 6.47
N MET A 407 -27.62 -36.44 5.95
CA MET A 407 -28.07 -35.21 6.61
C MET A 407 -29.49 -34.85 6.14
N PRO A 408 -30.40 -34.37 7.02
CA PRO A 408 -31.73 -33.90 6.61
C PRO A 408 -31.65 -32.54 5.91
N GLN A 409 -32.44 -32.40 4.84
CA GLN A 409 -32.80 -31.14 4.21
C GLN A 409 -33.98 -30.54 4.98
N ASP A 410 -33.87 -29.27 5.39
CA ASP A 410 -35.02 -28.47 5.82
C ASP A 410 -35.30 -27.40 4.76
N ASP A 411 -36.49 -27.50 4.17
CA ASP A 411 -37.12 -26.55 3.26
C ASP A 411 -37.51 -25.28 4.02
N PHE A 412 -37.19 -24.11 3.46
CA PHE A 412 -37.68 -22.83 3.96
C PHE A 412 -38.43 -22.09 2.85
N GLU A 413 -39.76 -22.04 2.96
CA GLU A 413 -40.64 -21.22 2.11
C GLU A 413 -40.78 -19.79 2.68
N PRO A 414 -40.99 -18.76 1.82
CA PRO A 414 -41.03 -17.36 2.24
C PRO A 414 -42.44 -16.93 2.64
N TYR A 415 -42.58 -16.25 3.78
CA TYR A 415 -43.80 -15.51 4.12
C TYR A 415 -43.64 -14.01 3.81
N LEU A 416 -44.43 -13.54 2.85
CA LEU A 416 -44.74 -12.14 2.61
C LEU A 416 -45.70 -11.62 3.68
N LYS A 417 -45.39 -10.46 4.29
CA LYS A 417 -46.39 -9.58 4.91
C LYS A 417 -46.09 -8.13 4.55
N ASN A 418 -47.05 -7.52 3.86
CA ASN A 418 -47.21 -6.07 3.73
C ASN A 418 -47.70 -5.50 5.06
N ASP A 419 -47.20 -4.34 5.46
CA ASP A 419 -48.03 -3.33 6.14
C ASP A 419 -47.46 -1.91 5.96
N ASN A 420 -48.39 -0.96 5.85
CA ASN A 420 -48.25 0.43 5.45
C ASN A 420 -47.92 1.39 6.62
N GLN A 421 -46.96 2.29 6.39
CA GLN A 421 -46.80 3.68 6.92
C GLN A 421 -46.69 3.93 8.46
N PRO A 422 -46.33 5.15 8.92
CA PRO A 422 -45.03 5.82 8.79
C PRO A 422 -44.51 6.30 10.18
N GLU A 423 -43.23 6.10 10.51
CA GLU A 423 -42.67 6.64 11.76
C GLU A 423 -41.89 7.95 11.57
N GLN A 424 -42.29 8.94 12.37
CA GLN A 424 -41.70 10.26 12.49
C GLN A 424 -40.34 10.17 13.19
N ARG A 425 -39.31 10.72 12.54
CA ARG A 425 -37.98 10.89 13.10
C ARG A 425 -37.98 12.07 14.07
N SER A 426 -37.77 11.79 15.36
CA SER A 426 -37.37 12.80 16.34
C SER A 426 -35.97 12.44 16.87
N GLU A 427 -35.05 13.40 16.74
CA GLU A 427 -33.67 13.31 17.18
C GLU A 427 -33.62 13.67 18.67
N GLN A 428 -33.11 12.77 19.52
CA GLN A 428 -32.62 13.11 20.84
C GLN A 428 -31.16 12.68 20.97
N LYS A 429 -30.32 13.70 21.20
CA LYS A 429 -28.91 13.60 21.55
C LYS A 429 -28.80 12.99 22.94
N GLU A 430 -28.10 11.87 23.07
CA GLU A 430 -27.62 11.41 24.37
C GLU A 430 -26.21 11.91 24.63
N ASN A 431 -26.11 12.55 25.79
CA ASN A 431 -24.96 13.16 26.41
C ASN A 431 -24.41 12.14 27.41
N HIS A 432 -23.16 11.70 27.29
CA HIS A 432 -22.49 10.90 28.32
C HIS A 432 -21.28 11.65 28.85
N GLN A 433 -21.49 12.31 29.99
CA GLN A 433 -20.44 12.63 30.95
C GLN A 433 -20.00 11.34 31.66
N PRO A 434 -18.71 11.20 31.95
CA PRO A 434 -18.25 10.51 33.14
C PRO A 434 -17.67 11.54 34.12
N GLU A 435 -18.35 11.75 35.25
CA GLU A 435 -17.71 12.32 36.44
C GLU A 435 -17.05 11.20 37.24
N THR A 436 -15.75 11.29 37.47
CA THR A 436 -15.21 11.00 38.80
C THR A 436 -13.96 11.84 39.04
N GLN A 437 -14.06 12.66 40.07
CA GLN A 437 -13.02 13.55 40.55
C GLN A 437 -11.84 12.74 41.12
N THR A 438 -10.63 13.04 40.66
CA THR A 438 -9.43 12.93 41.51
C THR A 438 -8.54 14.10 41.17
N SER A 439 -8.63 15.17 41.97
CA SER A 439 -7.76 16.33 41.89
C SER A 439 -6.31 15.87 42.14
N SER A 440 -5.54 15.72 41.08
CA SER A 440 -4.08 15.64 41.15
C SER A 440 -3.53 17.01 40.77
N GLN A 441 -3.04 17.73 41.79
CA GLN A 441 -2.20 18.90 41.61
C GLN A 441 -0.98 18.45 40.79
N GLN A 442 -0.86 18.93 39.55
CA GLN A 442 0.35 18.77 38.76
C GLN A 442 1.42 19.67 39.38
N GLN A 443 2.32 19.06 40.16
CA GLN A 443 3.60 19.69 40.47
C GLN A 443 4.45 19.63 39.19
N GLU A 444 4.86 20.79 38.68
CA GLU A 444 5.89 20.89 37.65
C GLU A 444 7.17 20.24 38.18
N ILE A 445 7.53 19.08 37.62
CA ILE A 445 8.74 18.34 37.95
C ILE A 445 9.90 19.07 37.25
N SER A 446 10.93 19.48 38.00
CA SER A 446 12.06 20.22 37.43
C SER A 446 12.83 19.36 36.41
N MET A 447 13.42 20.01 35.39
CA MET A 447 14.25 19.38 34.36
C MET A 447 15.37 18.48 34.91
N GLU A 448 15.89 18.81 36.10
CA GLU A 448 16.94 18.04 36.77
C GLU A 448 16.42 16.70 37.31
N GLU A 449 15.18 16.66 37.80
CA GLU A 449 14.55 15.43 38.30
C GLU A 449 14.11 14.51 37.14
N GLN A 450 13.70 15.07 36.00
CA GLN A 450 13.45 14.31 34.77
C GLN A 450 14.74 13.67 34.22
N GLN A 451 15.86 14.40 34.21
CA GLN A 451 17.15 13.86 33.80
C GLN A 451 17.68 12.78 34.75
N ALA A 452 17.47 12.94 36.06
CA ALA A 452 17.83 11.90 37.04
C ALA A 452 17.04 10.60 36.81
N ARG A 453 15.72 10.70 36.56
CA ARG A 453 14.88 9.53 36.23
C ARG A 453 15.24 8.90 34.89
N ALA A 454 15.59 9.70 33.88
CA ALA A 454 16.06 9.19 32.59
C ALA A 454 17.38 8.42 32.72
N LYS A 455 18.32 8.94 33.52
CA LYS A 455 19.60 8.29 33.81
C LYS A 455 19.43 7.01 34.62
N GLU A 456 18.49 6.98 35.57
CA GLU A 456 18.15 5.77 36.32
C GLU A 456 17.51 4.71 35.42
N ARG A 457 16.60 5.12 34.52
CA ARG A 457 15.99 4.24 33.51
C ARG A 457 17.05 3.63 32.59
N MET A 458 18.02 4.44 32.14
CA MET A 458 19.10 3.97 31.27
C MET A 458 20.05 3.01 31.99
N LYS A 459 20.34 3.24 33.28
CA LYS A 459 21.12 2.32 34.12
C LYS A 459 20.40 0.97 34.31
N ARG A 460 19.08 0.98 34.54
CA ARG A 460 18.27 -0.25 34.62
C ARG A 460 18.25 -1.02 33.30
N LEU A 461 18.15 -0.31 32.19
CA LEU A 461 18.16 -0.92 30.86
C LEU A 461 19.50 -1.57 30.56
N ASN A 462 20.61 -0.90 30.91
CA ASN A 462 21.95 -1.46 30.74
C ASN A 462 22.23 -2.68 31.64
N ASP A 463 21.71 -2.69 32.87
CA ASP A 463 21.80 -3.85 33.78
C ASP A 463 20.96 -5.04 33.28
N LEU A 464 19.77 -4.76 32.71
CA LEU A 464 18.92 -5.77 32.08
C LEU A 464 19.58 -6.37 30.82
N THR A 465 20.19 -5.52 29.99
CA THR A 465 20.97 -5.95 28.81
C THR A 465 22.18 -6.79 29.22
N GLY A 466 22.85 -6.44 30.33
CA GLY A 466 23.95 -7.23 30.90
C GLY A 466 23.52 -8.63 31.33
N ARG A 467 22.34 -8.77 31.95
CA ARG A 467 21.80 -10.08 32.38
C ARG A 467 21.36 -10.97 31.21
N MET A 468 20.79 -10.37 30.17
CA MET A 468 20.40 -11.06 28.92
C MET A 468 21.60 -11.58 28.12
N ARG A 469 22.80 -11.02 28.34
CA ARG A 469 24.02 -11.39 27.61
C ARG A 469 24.75 -12.59 28.19
N SER A 470 24.38 -13.05 29.39
CA SER A 470 24.97 -14.23 30.02
C SER A 470 24.04 -15.45 29.90
N PRO A 471 24.55 -16.65 29.54
CA PRO A 471 23.73 -17.85 29.40
C PRO A 471 22.98 -18.24 30.69
N GLN A 472 23.58 -17.97 31.86
CA GLN A 472 22.95 -18.20 33.17
C GLN A 472 21.77 -17.25 33.42
N GLY A 473 21.91 -15.97 33.05
CA GLY A 473 20.87 -14.96 33.28
C GLY A 473 19.62 -15.15 32.41
N LEU A 474 19.77 -15.78 31.24
CA LEU A 474 18.64 -16.14 30.38
C LEU A 474 17.79 -17.26 31.00
N SER A 475 18.44 -18.29 31.54
CA SER A 475 17.79 -19.42 32.21
C SER A 475 17.02 -18.98 33.46
N ASP A 476 17.55 -18.01 34.22
CA ASP A 476 16.86 -17.47 35.39
C ASP A 476 15.65 -16.60 35.00
N LEU A 477 15.72 -15.89 33.86
CA LEU A 477 14.60 -15.11 33.32
C LEU A 477 13.47 -15.99 32.74
N GLU A 478 13.79 -17.16 32.20
CA GLU A 478 12.81 -18.10 31.64
C GLU A 478 12.02 -18.82 32.74
N ASN A 479 12.66 -19.12 33.87
CA ASN A 479 12.03 -19.86 34.97
C ASN A 479 11.06 -19.03 35.83
N GLU A 480 11.07 -17.69 35.72
CA GLU A 480 10.13 -16.82 36.43
C GLU A 480 9.03 -16.25 35.50
N PRO A 481 7.74 -16.39 35.87
CA PRO A 481 6.64 -15.78 35.11
C PRO A 481 6.77 -14.26 34.98
N ALA A 482 6.40 -13.71 33.82
CA ALA A 482 6.58 -12.30 33.47
C ALA A 482 5.92 -11.31 34.47
N TYR A 483 4.80 -11.68 35.08
CA TYR A 483 4.11 -10.83 36.05
C TYR A 483 4.90 -10.67 37.37
N LYS A 484 5.61 -11.72 37.81
CA LYS A 484 6.51 -11.67 38.99
C LYS A 484 7.77 -10.85 38.66
N ARG A 485 8.35 -11.03 37.48
CA ARG A 485 9.48 -10.23 36.97
C ARG A 485 9.16 -8.73 36.92
N ARG A 486 7.92 -8.38 36.58
CA ARG A 486 7.46 -6.98 36.49
C ARG A 486 6.84 -6.44 37.78
N ARG A 487 6.81 -7.22 38.87
CA ARG A 487 6.14 -6.89 40.14
C ARG A 487 4.70 -6.39 39.96
N ILE A 488 3.97 -6.98 39.03
CA ILE A 488 2.56 -6.65 38.77
C ILE A 488 1.71 -7.56 39.65
N GLN A 489 0.87 -6.97 40.50
CA GLN A 489 -0.13 -7.72 41.27
C GLN A 489 -1.32 -8.01 40.36
N LEU A 490 -1.63 -9.29 40.15
CA LEU A 490 -2.85 -9.71 39.44
C LEU A 490 -4.02 -9.71 40.42
N ASN A 491 -5.16 -9.17 39.98
CA ASN A 491 -6.40 -9.29 40.73
C ASN A 491 -6.92 -10.72 40.65
N ASP A 492 -7.36 -11.27 41.77
CA ASP A 492 -7.92 -12.62 41.83
C ASP A 492 -9.31 -12.61 41.17
N THR A 493 -9.43 -13.22 39.99
CA THR A 493 -10.71 -13.35 39.28
C THR A 493 -11.46 -14.57 39.80
N PRO A 494 -12.73 -14.45 40.22
CA PRO A 494 -13.52 -15.58 40.70
C PRO A 494 -13.68 -16.64 39.60
N HIS A 495 -13.66 -17.91 40.02
CA HIS A 495 -13.72 -19.06 39.12
C HIS A 495 -15.09 -19.11 38.41
N SER A 496 -15.13 -19.56 37.16
CA SER A 496 -16.34 -19.61 36.30
C SER A 496 -17.49 -20.49 36.82
N SER A 497 -17.28 -21.18 37.94
CA SER A 497 -18.30 -21.91 38.70
C SER A 497 -19.04 -21.06 39.73
N GLU A 498 -18.61 -19.84 40.01
CA GLU A 498 -19.35 -18.89 40.85
C GLU A 498 -20.37 -18.11 40.02
N SER A 499 -21.65 -18.39 40.28
CA SER A 499 -22.78 -17.73 39.64
C SER A 499 -22.96 -16.31 40.17
N GLN A 500 -22.69 -15.29 39.34
CA GLN A 500 -23.06 -13.90 39.59
C GLN A 500 -24.52 -13.65 39.19
N VAL A 501 -25.46 -14.29 39.87
CA VAL A 501 -26.89 -13.93 39.72
C VAL A 501 -27.25 -12.92 40.82
N SER A 502 -27.67 -11.73 40.40
CA SER A 502 -28.01 -10.62 41.29
C SER A 502 -29.26 -10.97 42.13
N ARG A 503 -29.12 -10.98 43.46
CA ARG A 503 -30.23 -11.26 44.42
C ARG A 503 -31.18 -10.08 44.67
N TYR A 504 -31.28 -9.12 43.75
CA TYR A 504 -32.05 -7.89 43.94
C TYR A 504 -33.29 -7.85 43.04
N THR A 505 -34.39 -7.34 43.57
CA THR A 505 -35.63 -7.07 42.82
C THR A 505 -36.07 -5.62 43.05
N LEU A 506 -36.61 -4.99 42.01
CA LEU A 506 -37.23 -3.66 42.07
C LEU A 506 -38.68 -3.82 42.53
N GLY A 507 -39.03 -3.22 43.66
CA GLY A 507 -40.41 -3.18 44.15
C GLY A 507 -40.95 -1.74 44.07
N ASP A 508 -42.15 -1.58 43.51
CA ASP A 508 -42.92 -0.34 43.63
C ASP A 508 -43.78 -0.42 44.90
N GLU A 509 -43.45 0.38 45.91
CA GLU A 509 -44.35 0.62 47.05
C GLU A 509 -45.42 1.63 46.64
N ASN A 510 -46.70 1.23 46.72
CA ASN A 510 -47.82 2.05 46.30
C ASN A 510 -48.20 3.15 47.30
N GLU A 511 -48.58 4.29 46.70
CA GLU A 511 -49.58 5.28 47.11
C GLU A 511 -49.41 5.98 48.46
N SER A 512 -48.63 7.08 48.46
CA SER A 512 -49.18 8.43 48.63
C SER A 512 -48.08 9.50 48.60
N SER A 513 -48.25 10.48 47.70
CA SER A 513 -47.49 11.74 47.56
C SER A 513 -46.26 11.69 46.62
N ASP A 514 -46.50 12.09 45.36
CA ASP A 514 -45.65 12.80 44.37
C ASP A 514 -44.12 12.65 44.26
N ASP A 515 -43.47 11.63 44.81
CA ASP A 515 -42.09 11.28 44.42
C ASP A 515 -41.92 9.76 44.23
N LYS A 516 -41.81 9.32 42.97
CA LYS A 516 -41.49 7.92 42.63
C LYS A 516 -39.99 7.67 42.84
N ASN A 517 -39.62 7.13 43.99
CA ASN A 517 -38.27 6.61 44.23
C ASN A 517 -38.32 5.08 44.25
N GLY A 518 -37.80 4.43 43.20
CA GLY A 518 -37.75 2.97 43.10
C GLY A 518 -36.69 2.39 44.05
N GLY A 519 -37.10 1.52 44.98
CA GLY A 519 -36.21 0.85 45.93
C GLY A 519 -35.74 -0.53 45.44
N LEU A 520 -34.45 -0.82 45.63
CA LEU A 520 -33.86 -2.15 45.40
C LEU A 520 -34.00 -3.00 46.66
N ASN A 521 -34.85 -4.03 46.62
CA ASN A 521 -35.00 -4.99 47.73
C ASN A 521 -34.02 -6.15 47.56
N ARG A 522 -33.33 -6.54 48.65
CA ARG A 522 -32.49 -7.74 48.71
C ARG A 522 -33.37 -8.96 49.00
N GLY A 523 -33.60 -9.79 47.98
CA GLY A 523 -34.39 -11.02 48.08
C GLY A 523 -35.27 -11.22 46.86
N ASN A 524 -34.75 -11.90 45.84
CA ASN A 524 -35.54 -12.26 44.67
C ASN A 524 -36.46 -13.44 45.01
N SER A 525 -37.77 -13.18 45.16
CA SER A 525 -38.77 -14.20 45.52
C SER A 525 -38.99 -15.27 44.44
N PHE A 526 -38.45 -15.09 43.23
CA PHE A 526 -38.52 -16.06 42.13
C PHE A 526 -37.32 -17.02 42.07
N LEU A 527 -36.27 -16.81 42.89
CA LEU A 527 -35.25 -17.82 43.11
C LEU A 527 -35.72 -18.72 44.28
N HIS A 528 -36.35 -19.84 43.94
CA HIS A 528 -36.58 -20.92 44.91
C HIS A 528 -35.23 -21.59 45.22
N ASP A 529 -34.53 -21.11 46.26
CA ASP A 529 -33.50 -21.90 46.92
C ASP A 529 -34.23 -23.02 47.70
N ASN A 530 -34.03 -24.26 47.23
CA ASN A 530 -34.52 -25.55 47.74
C ASN A 530 -35.90 -26.01 47.23
N VAL A 531 -35.86 -26.79 46.15
CA VAL A 531 -36.79 -27.93 45.97
C VAL A 531 -36.08 -29.13 46.63
N ASP A 532 -36.79 -29.82 47.54
CA ASP A 532 -36.32 -31.02 48.26
C ASP A 532 -35.67 -32.10 47.36
#